data_AF-A0A832UJX2-F1
#
_entry.id   AF-A0A832UJX2-F1
#
_cell.length_a   1.000
_cell.length_b   1.000
_cell.length_c   1.000
_cell.angle_alpha   90.00
_cell.angle_beta   90.00
_cell.angle_gamma   90.00
#
_symmetry.space_group_name_H-M   'P 1'
#
loop_
_entity.id
_entity.type
_entity.pdbx_description
1 polymer ?
#
loop_
_entity_poly.entity_id
_entity_poly.type
_entity_poly.pdbx_seq_one_letter_code
_entity_poly.pdbx_strand_id
1 'polypeptide(L)'
;MYNMGASTKPGYDIANKSREIIKSLIDEETKDLSYEERDIVERVVHSTADPEYAKLVKISPTFVETALKCFDNKEDILTDINMVKSGITRYDGKVMCYIRDE
;
A
#
# COMPACT_ATOMS: atom_id res chain seq x y z
N MET A 1 -0.13 13.51 -9.82
CA MET A 1 0.51 13.89 -8.55
C MET A 1 0.00 12.92 -7.48
N TYR A 2 0.85 12.04 -6.95
CA TYR A 2 0.44 11.01 -5.99
C TYR A 2 0.15 11.66 -4.63
N ASN A 3 -1.14 11.78 -4.31
CA ASN A 3 -1.57 12.60 -3.20
C ASN A 3 -1.31 11.95 -1.81
N MET A 4 -1.11 10.62 -1.72
CA MET A 4 -0.95 9.88 -0.45
C MET A 4 -2.03 10.12 0.64
N GLY A 5 -3.07 10.92 0.35
CA GLY A 5 -4.11 11.35 1.30
C GLY A 5 -4.03 12.82 1.70
N ALA A 6 -3.03 13.58 1.25
CA ALA A 6 -2.95 15.01 1.49
C ALA A 6 -4.05 15.79 0.74
N SER A 7 -4.23 17.05 1.07
CA SER A 7 -5.20 17.92 0.36
C SER A 7 -4.73 19.36 0.28
N THR A 8 -3.65 19.70 0.97
CA THR A 8 -3.06 21.04 1.02
C THR A 8 -1.68 21.02 0.40
N LYS A 9 -1.24 22.13 -0.20
CA LYS A 9 0.10 22.26 -0.79
C LYS A 9 1.23 21.82 0.18
N PRO A 10 1.26 22.27 1.45
CA PRO A 10 2.26 21.78 2.39
C PRO A 10 2.18 20.27 2.64
N GLY A 11 0.97 19.70 2.67
CA GLY A 11 0.79 18.25 2.82
C GLY A 11 1.36 17.46 1.64
N TYR A 12 1.19 17.96 0.42
CA TYR A 12 1.82 17.38 -0.76
C TYR A 12 3.35 17.44 -0.68
N ASP A 13 3.90 18.59 -0.28
CA ASP A 13 5.34 18.79 -0.18
C ASP A 13 5.96 17.82 0.85
N ILE A 14 5.31 17.64 1.99
CA ILE A 14 5.70 16.68 3.03
C ILE A 14 5.64 15.24 2.49
N ALA A 15 4.54 14.85 1.85
CA ALA A 15 4.34 13.50 1.33
C ALA A 15 5.39 13.16 0.25
N ASN A 16 5.64 14.09 -0.68
CA ASN A 16 6.67 13.93 -1.71
C ASN A 16 8.06 13.81 -1.08
N LYS A 17 8.39 14.67 -0.10
CA LYS A 17 9.70 14.61 0.55
C LYS A 17 9.91 13.32 1.34
N SER A 18 8.87 12.84 2.02
CA SER A 18 8.89 11.56 2.73
C SER A 18 9.18 10.40 1.76
N ARG A 19 8.50 10.35 0.61
CA ARG A 19 8.76 9.31 -0.42
C ARG A 19 10.19 9.34 -0.94
N GLU A 20 10.73 10.52 -1.25
CA GLU A 20 12.12 10.65 -1.70
C GLU A 20 13.10 10.03 -0.71
N ILE A 21 12.92 10.32 0.59
CA ILE A 21 13.75 9.78 1.66
C ILE A 21 13.57 8.26 1.75
N ILE A 22 12.33 7.76 1.76
CA ILE A 22 12.05 6.33 1.86
C ILE A 22 12.70 5.56 0.71
N LYS A 23 12.54 6.04 -0.53
CA LYS A 23 13.17 5.42 -1.71
C LYS A 23 14.67 5.26 -1.53
N SER A 24 15.35 6.29 -1.03
CA SER A 24 16.80 6.20 -0.78
C SER A 24 17.19 5.21 0.31
N LEU A 25 16.30 4.95 1.28
CA LEU A 25 16.55 4.02 2.40
C LEU A 25 16.34 2.55 2.03
N ILE A 26 15.59 2.25 0.96
CA ILE A 26 15.19 0.88 0.61
C ILE A 26 15.65 0.45 -0.79
N ASP A 27 16.41 1.30 -1.50
CA ASP A 27 16.74 1.08 -2.91
C ASP A 27 17.54 -0.23 -3.12
N GLU A 28 18.49 -0.52 -2.23
CA GLU A 28 19.31 -1.73 -2.34
C GLU A 28 18.48 -3.00 -2.09
N GLU A 29 17.65 -3.00 -1.06
CA GLU A 29 16.76 -4.11 -0.69
C GLU A 29 15.68 -4.39 -1.73
N THR A 30 15.29 -3.37 -2.49
CA THR A 30 14.22 -3.46 -3.49
C THR A 30 14.72 -3.45 -4.93
N LYS A 31 16.05 -3.55 -5.14
CA LYS A 31 16.67 -3.36 -6.46
C LYS A 31 16.12 -4.28 -7.55
N ASP A 32 15.81 -5.52 -7.19
CA ASP A 32 15.34 -6.57 -8.09
C ASP A 32 13.82 -6.63 -8.25
N LEU A 33 13.08 -5.76 -7.54
CA LEU A 33 11.63 -5.67 -7.63
C LEU A 33 11.18 -4.79 -8.80
N SER A 34 10.03 -5.13 -9.39
CA SER A 34 9.33 -4.29 -10.36
C SER A 34 8.88 -2.95 -9.76
N TYR A 35 8.49 -2.01 -10.61
CA TYR A 35 8.01 -0.69 -10.15
C TYR A 35 6.80 -0.81 -9.21
N GLU A 36 5.85 -1.68 -9.55
CA GLU A 36 4.64 -1.93 -8.79
C GLU A 36 4.94 -2.56 -7.43
N GLU A 37 5.85 -3.54 -7.40
CA GLU A 37 6.31 -4.17 -6.16
C GLU A 37 7.06 -3.19 -5.25
N ARG A 38 7.90 -2.32 -5.84
CA ARG A 38 8.58 -1.25 -5.10
C ARG A 38 7.58 -0.26 -4.49
N ASP A 39 6.53 0.14 -5.20
CA ASP A 39 5.52 1.07 -4.65
C ASP A 39 4.75 0.42 -3.48
N ILE A 40 4.51 -0.89 -3.52
CA ILE A 40 3.94 -1.63 -2.38
C ILE A 40 4.88 -1.57 -1.17
N VAL A 41 6.18 -1.89 -1.34
CA VAL A 41 7.16 -1.88 -0.24
C VAL A 41 7.35 -0.47 0.32
N GLU A 42 7.45 0.53 -0.55
CA GLU A 42 7.54 1.95 -0.17
C GLU A 42 6.33 2.37 0.68
N ARG A 43 5.11 1.92 0.32
CA ARG A 43 3.90 2.25 1.07
C ARG A 43 3.87 1.59 2.45
N VAL A 44 4.36 0.36 2.58
CA VAL A 44 4.51 -0.32 3.87
C VAL A 44 5.47 0.47 4.76
N VAL A 45 6.68 0.77 4.29
CA VAL A 45 7.69 1.53 5.04
C VAL A 45 7.20 2.94 5.38
N HIS A 46 6.49 3.60 4.48
CA HIS A 46 5.88 4.91 4.75
C HIS A 46 4.87 4.88 5.89
N SER A 47 4.08 3.81 5.98
CA SER A 47 3.06 3.67 7.01
C SER A 47 3.62 3.28 8.39
N THR A 48 4.79 2.62 8.43
CA THR A 48 5.43 2.15 9.67
C THR A 48 6.59 3.01 10.12
N ALA A 49 7.15 3.84 9.23
CA ALA A 49 8.41 4.56 9.40
C ALA A 49 9.61 3.64 9.70
N ASP A 50 9.56 2.38 9.25
CA ASP A 50 10.59 1.37 9.51
C ASP A 50 11.10 0.74 8.19
N PRO A 51 12.32 1.10 7.75
CA PRO A 51 12.94 0.56 6.54
C PRO A 51 13.19 -0.95 6.57
N GLU A 52 13.28 -1.59 7.74
CA GLU A 52 13.56 -3.03 7.85
C GLU A 52 12.45 -3.88 7.21
N TYR A 53 11.24 -3.35 7.07
CA TYR A 53 10.16 -4.01 6.33
C TYR A 53 10.52 -4.30 4.86
N ALA A 54 11.42 -3.52 4.25
CA ALA A 54 11.87 -3.79 2.88
C ALA A 54 12.53 -5.17 2.72
N LYS A 55 13.13 -5.71 3.79
CA LYS A 55 13.76 -7.04 3.80
C LYS A 55 12.73 -8.16 4.03
N LEU A 56 11.63 -7.83 4.71
CA LEU A 56 10.61 -8.77 5.18
C LEU A 56 9.48 -8.99 4.16
N VAL A 57 9.13 -7.97 3.39
CA VAL A 57 8.06 -8.08 2.39
C VAL A 57 8.46 -9.10 1.31
N LYS A 58 7.59 -10.08 1.08
CA LYS A 58 7.71 -11.07 0.01
C LYS A 58 6.45 -11.03 -0.84
N ILE A 59 6.61 -10.90 -2.14
CA ILE A 59 5.51 -10.77 -3.10
C ILE A 59 5.57 -11.97 -4.03
N SER A 60 4.44 -12.68 -4.17
CA SER A 60 4.35 -13.80 -5.10
C SER A 60 4.41 -13.30 -6.54
N PRO A 61 5.03 -14.04 -7.49
CA PRO A 61 5.24 -13.56 -8.87
C PRO A 61 3.97 -13.09 -9.60
N THR A 62 2.80 -13.67 -9.30
CA THR A 62 1.52 -13.33 -9.94
C THR A 62 0.65 -12.37 -9.13
N PHE A 63 1.13 -11.89 -7.97
CA PHE A 63 0.33 -11.13 -7.02
C PHE A 63 -0.21 -9.83 -7.62
N VAL A 64 0.65 -9.01 -8.22
CA VAL A 64 0.27 -7.69 -8.76
C VAL A 64 -0.77 -7.86 -9.88
N GLU A 65 -0.51 -8.76 -10.84
CA GLU A 65 -1.45 -9.03 -11.94
C GLU A 65 -2.80 -9.52 -11.43
N THR A 66 -2.80 -10.45 -10.47
CA THR A 66 -4.03 -11.02 -9.91
C THR A 66 -4.81 -9.97 -9.13
N ALA A 67 -4.13 -9.17 -8.30
CA ALA A 67 -4.75 -8.12 -7.50
C ALA A 67 -5.42 -7.06 -8.39
N LEU A 68 -4.74 -6.59 -9.45
CA LEU A 68 -5.30 -5.63 -10.39
C LEU A 68 -6.57 -6.18 -11.08
N LYS A 69 -6.54 -7.44 -11.55
CA LYS A 69 -7.74 -8.08 -12.13
C LYS A 69 -8.89 -8.16 -11.13
N CYS A 70 -8.63 -8.51 -9.87
CA CYS A 70 -9.66 -8.54 -8.82
C CYS A 70 -10.25 -7.14 -8.57
N PHE A 71 -9.41 -6.09 -8.56
CA PHE A 71 -9.90 -4.72 -8.39
C PHE A 71 -10.73 -4.24 -9.59
N ASP A 72 -10.31 -4.54 -10.81
CA ASP A 72 -11.06 -4.20 -12.03
C ASP A 72 -12.43 -4.89 -12.07
N ASN A 73 -12.51 -6.13 -11.60
CA ASN A 73 -13.75 -6.90 -11.48
C ASN A 73 -14.59 -6.54 -10.24
N LYS A 74 -14.10 -5.64 -9.38
CA LYS A 74 -14.74 -5.22 -8.12
C LYS A 74 -15.05 -6.40 -7.19
N GLU A 75 -14.16 -7.38 -7.14
CA GLU A 75 -14.27 -8.52 -6.24
C GLU A 75 -14.33 -8.08 -4.76
N ASP A 76 -14.94 -8.88 -3.90
CA ASP A 76 -15.07 -8.49 -2.50
C ASP A 76 -13.70 -8.48 -1.78
N ILE A 77 -13.39 -7.41 -1.04
CA ILE A 77 -12.24 -7.37 -0.12
C ILE A 77 -12.70 -7.82 1.26
N LEU A 78 -12.20 -8.96 1.71
CA LEU A 78 -12.42 -9.45 3.07
C LEU A 78 -11.26 -9.03 3.98
N THR A 79 -11.58 -8.38 5.10
CA THR A 79 -10.62 -8.00 6.14
C THR A 79 -10.89 -8.73 7.44
N ASP A 80 -9.84 -9.11 8.16
CA ASP A 80 -9.91 -9.80 9.44
C ASP A 80 -10.35 -8.88 10.60
N ILE A 81 -10.01 -7.58 10.55
CA ILE A 81 -10.38 -6.59 11.57
C ILE A 81 -11.00 -5.31 10.99
N ASN A 82 -11.90 -4.68 11.76
CA ASN A 82 -12.61 -3.46 11.36
C ASN A 82 -11.70 -2.25 11.10
N MET A 83 -10.52 -2.20 11.73
CA MET A 83 -9.54 -1.13 11.48
C MET A 83 -8.99 -1.18 10.05
N VAL A 84 -8.73 -2.38 9.51
CA VAL A 84 -8.26 -2.54 8.13
C VAL A 84 -9.37 -2.13 7.17
N LYS A 85 -10.60 -2.60 7.37
CA LYS A 85 -11.78 -2.16 6.59
C LYS A 85 -11.92 -0.64 6.56
N SER A 86 -11.83 0.01 7.72
CA SER A 86 -11.97 1.47 7.84
C SER A 86 -10.85 2.25 7.13
N GLY A 87 -9.65 1.66 7.02
CA GLY A 87 -8.51 2.25 6.32
C GLY A 87 -8.61 2.20 4.78
N ILE A 88 -9.41 1.29 4.23
CA ILE A 88 -9.62 1.16 2.79
C ILE A 88 -10.65 2.20 2.34
N THR A 89 -10.15 3.35 1.87
CA THR A 89 -10.97 4.53 1.53
C THR A 89 -11.19 4.75 0.03
N ARG A 90 -10.48 3.99 -0.81
CA ARG A 90 -10.50 4.13 -2.27
C ARG A 90 -10.65 2.77 -2.93
N TYR A 91 -11.86 2.24 -2.86
CA TYR A 91 -12.25 1.03 -3.56
C TYR A 91 -13.74 1.09 -3.89
N ASP A 92 -14.09 0.81 -5.14
CA ASP A 92 -15.48 0.93 -5.63
C ASP A 92 -16.30 -0.36 -5.41
N GLY A 93 -15.66 -1.46 -5.02
CA GLY A 93 -16.30 -2.73 -4.67
C GLY A 93 -16.70 -2.80 -3.19
N LYS A 94 -17.05 -3.99 -2.71
CA LYS A 94 -17.42 -4.19 -1.31
C LYS A 94 -16.18 -4.48 -0.46
N VAL A 95 -16.13 -3.88 0.72
CA VAL A 95 -15.16 -4.20 1.77
C VAL A 95 -15.91 -4.74 2.98
N MET A 96 -15.68 -6.01 3.30
CA MET A 96 -16.41 -6.77 4.31
C MET A 96 -15.49 -7.13 5.48
N CYS A 97 -16.06 -7.15 6.67
CA CYS A 97 -15.37 -7.59 7.88
C CYS A 97 -16.42 -8.24 8.77
N TYR A 98 -16.23 -9.52 9.08
CA TYR A 98 -17.15 -10.32 9.88
C TYR A 98 -16.67 -10.46 11.33
N ILE A 99 -15.65 -9.69 11.74
CA ILE A 99 -15.24 -9.69 13.14
C ILE A 99 -16.39 -9.10 13.96
N ARG A 100 -17.02 -9.95 14.78
CA ARG A 100 -18.23 -9.65 15.56
C ARG A 100 -19.53 -9.59 14.75
N ASP A 101 -19.56 -10.17 13.56
CA ASP A 101 -20.84 -10.59 12.98
C ASP A 101 -21.35 -11.80 13.78
N GLU A 102 -22.60 -11.73 14.23
CA GLU A 102 -23.28 -12.77 15.02
C GLU A 102 -23.63 -14.01 14.18
#